data_AF-Q0AH62-F1
#
_entry.id   AF-Q0AH62-F1
#
_cell.length_a   1.000
_cell.length_b   1.000
_cell.length_c   1.000
_cell.angle_alpha   90.00
_cell.angle_beta   90.00
_cell.angle_gamma   90.00
#
_symmetry.space_group_name_H-M   'P 1'
#
loop_
_entity.id
_entity.type
_entity.pdbx_description
1 polymer ?
#
loop_
_entity_poly.entity_id
_entity_poly.type
_entity_poly.pdbx_seq_one_letter_code
_entity_poly.pdbx_strand_id
1 'polypeptide(L)' 'MKREWLAGVLYQTREDAIQDVQAYMVYYNSRRLHTTLGNMTPQEFEKST' A
#
# COMPACT_ATOMS: atom_id res chain seq x y z
N MET A 1 6.65 2.44 -7.60
CA MET A 1 5.54 1.45 -7.45
C MET A 1 5.97 0.30 -6.50
N LYS A 2 5.38 0.17 -5.29
CA LYS A 2 5.88 -0.59 -4.11
C LYS A 2 7.28 -0.18 -3.58
N ARG A 3 8.28 -0.12 -4.45
CA ARG A 3 9.67 0.13 -4.07
C ARG A 3 9.89 1.53 -3.47
N GLU A 4 9.25 2.59 -3.96
CA GLU A 4 9.55 3.96 -3.51
C GLU A 4 9.13 4.28 -2.07
N TRP A 5 8.14 3.58 -1.49
CA TRP A 5 7.67 3.89 -0.12
C TRP A 5 8.59 3.28 0.95
N LEU A 6 9.03 2.04 0.73
CA LEU A 6 9.80 1.28 1.72
C LEU A 6 11.29 1.14 1.35
N ALA A 7 11.68 1.41 0.10
CA ALA A 7 13.09 1.29 -0.30
C ALA A 7 13.88 2.54 0.11
N GLY A 8 15.04 2.30 0.72
CA GLY A 8 15.93 3.36 1.19
C GLY A 8 15.59 3.88 2.59
N VAL A 9 14.52 3.38 3.22
CA VAL A 9 14.19 3.72 4.61
C VAL A 9 15.05 2.90 5.56
N LEU A 10 15.80 3.58 6.42
CA LEU A 10 16.53 2.97 7.53
C LEU A 10 15.65 3.05 8.77
N TYR A 11 15.11 1.91 9.19
CA TYR A 11 14.32 1.81 10.42
C TYR A 11 15.25 1.63 11.62
N GLN A 12 15.04 2.41 12.67
CA GLN A 12 15.81 2.27 13.91
C GLN A 12 15.35 1.06 14.73
N THR A 13 14.05 0.77 14.68
CA THR A 13 13.44 -0.35 15.39
C THR A 13 12.61 -1.22 14.45
N ARG A 14 12.36 -2.46 14.87
CA ARG A 14 11.47 -3.37 14.15
C ARG A 14 10.04 -2.84 14.16
N GLU A 15 9.64 -2.19 15.24
CA GLU A 15 8.32 -1.61 15.44
C GLU A 15 8.05 -0.47 14.45
N ASP A 16 9.05 0.36 14.14
CA ASP A 16 8.93 1.41 13.11
C ASP A 16 8.71 0.81 11.72
N ALA A 17 9.45 -0.25 11.39
CA ALA A 17 9.30 -0.95 10.11
C ALA A 17 7.89 -1.57 9.97
N ILE A 18 7.36 -2.14 11.06
CA ILE A 18 6.01 -2.73 11.06
C ILE A 18 4.95 -1.65 10.84
N GLN A 19 5.04 -0.52 11.54
CA GLN A 19 4.09 0.57 11.39
C GLN A 19 4.06 1.10 9.96
N ASP A 20 5.22 1.26 9.34
CA ASP A 20 5.31 1.78 7.97
C ASP A 20 4.76 0.78 6.93
N VAL A 21 5.03 -0.53 7.12
CA VAL A 21 4.42 -1.57 6.29
C VAL A 21 2.90 -1.59 6.45
N GLN A 22 2.37 -1.46 7.67
CA GLN A 22 0.93 -1.39 7.92
C GLN A 22 0.30 -0.17 7.24
N ALA A 23 0.92 1.01 7.37
CA ALA A 23 0.48 2.22 6.70
C ALA A 23 0.46 2.04 5.17
N TYR A 24 1.51 1.42 4.62
CA TYR A 24 1.59 1.10 3.21
C TYR A 24 0.48 0.15 2.75
N MET A 25 0.15 -0.89 3.52
CA MET A 25 -0.93 -1.83 3.18
C MET A 25 -2.28 -1.12 3.13
N VAL A 26 -2.58 -0.26 4.10
CA VAL A 26 -3.83 0.52 4.12
C VAL A 26 -3.90 1.43 2.89
N TYR A 27 -2.83 2.18 2.61
CA TYR A 27 -2.76 3.02 1.42
C TYR A 27 -2.98 2.22 0.13
N TYR A 28 -2.26 1.12 -0.05
CA TYR A 28 -2.32 0.31 -1.26
C TYR A 28 -3.72 -0.26 -1.49
N ASN A 29 -4.35 -0.82 -0.45
CA ASN A 29 -5.62 -1.50 -0.59
C ASN A 29 -6.81 -0.54 -0.73
N SER A 30 -6.76 0.64 -0.08
CA SER A 30 -7.94 1.51 0.06
C SER A 30 -7.83 2.87 -0.63
N ARG A 31 -6.65 3.25 -1.12
CA ARG A 31 -6.42 4.60 -1.70
C ARG A 31 -5.70 4.58 -3.04
N ARG A 32 -4.88 3.58 -3.30
CA ARG A 32 -4.13 3.51 -4.56
C ARG A 32 -5.05 3.08 -5.69
N LEU A 33 -5.22 3.94 -6.68
CA LEU A 33 -5.92 3.58 -7.93
C LEU A 33 -5.01 2.74 -8.83
N HIS A 34 -5.59 1.73 -9.46
CA HIS A 34 -4.92 0.88 -10.43
C HIS A 34 -5.62 0.99 -11.79
N THR A 35 -4.89 1.42 -12.82
CA THR A 35 -5.41 1.50 -14.19
C THR A 35 -5.85 0.12 -14.71
N THR A 36 -5.16 -0.95 -14.30
CA THR A 36 -5.51 -2.34 -14.61
C THR A 36 -6.80 -2.80 -13.96
N LEU A 37 -7.26 -2.11 -12.91
CA LEU A 37 -8.55 -2.34 -12.25
C LEU A 37 -9.60 -1.30 -12.67
N GLY A 38 -9.43 -0.66 -13.84
CA GLY A 38 -10.36 0.36 -14.31
C GLY A 38 -10.36 1.64 -13.49
N ASN A 39 -9.20 2.02 -12.92
CA ASN A 39 -9.04 3.14 -11.98
C ASN A 39 -9.80 2.96 -10.67
N MET A 40 -9.95 1.71 -10.21
CA MET A 40 -10.43 1.39 -8.86
C MET A 40 -9.25 1.07 -7.94
N THR A 41 -9.49 1.21 -6.64
CA THR A 41 -8.65 0.59 -5.62
C THR A 41 -8.86 -0.93 -5.58
N PRO A 42 -7.90 -1.71 -5.05
CA PRO A 42 -8.09 -3.14 -4.87
C PRO A 42 -9.37 -3.46 -4.09
N GLN A 43 -9.65 -2.73 -3.00
CA GLN A 43 -10.84 -2.98 -2.20
C GLN A 43 -12.15 -2.66 -2.94
N GLU A 44 -12.19 -1.62 -3.77
CA GLU A 44 -13.38 -1.31 -4.59
C GLU A 44 -13.61 -2.38 -5.65
N PHE A 45 -12.54 -2.87 -6.28
CA PHE A 45 -12.62 -3.93 -7.27
C PHE A 45 -13.19 -5.23 -6.68
N GLU A 46 -12.66 -5.68 -5.53
CA GLU A 46 -13.15 -6.88 -4.83
C GLU A 46 -14.63 -6.76 -4.42
N LYS A 47 -15.12 -5.56 -4.12
CA LYS A 47 -16.55 -5.32 -3.78
C LYS A 47 -17.47 -5.29 -5.01
N SER A 48 -16.91 -5.16 -6.20
CA SER A 48 -17.66 -5.08 -7.46
C SER A 48 -17.82 -6.43 -8.17
N THR A 49 -17.18 -7.48 -7.63
CA THR A 49 -17.26 -8.88 -8.09
C THR A 49 -18.20 -9.67 -7.20
#